data_AF-A0A945IQU0-F1
#
_entry.id   AF-A0A945IQU0-F1
#
_cell.length_a   1.000
_cell.length_b   1.000
_cell.length_c   1.000
_cell.angle_alpha   90.00
_cell.angle_beta   90.00
_cell.angle_gamma   90.00
#
_symmetry.space_group_name_H-M   'P 1'
#
loop_
_entity.id
_entity.type
_entity.pdbx_description
1 polymer ?
#
loop_
_entity_poly.entity_id
_entity_poly.type
_entity_poly.pdbx_seq_one_letter_code
_entity_poly.pdbx_strand_id
1 'polypeptide(L)' 'IESGAYVEGSVIMPGVRIGRNAIVRRAILDKNVVIPENAQIGVDLEHDRSRYTVSPGGIVVLGKGITAD' A
#
# COMPACT_ATOMS: atom_id res chain seq x y z
N ILE A 1 -4.65 10.53 3.48
CA ILE A 1 -3.18 10.42 3.61
C ILE A 1 -2.79 11.32 4.76
N GLU A 2 -2.15 10.76 5.78
CA GLU A 2 -1.76 11.49 6.99
C GLU A 2 -0.33 12.03 6.90
N SER A 3 0.05 12.87 7.88
CA SER A 3 1.35 13.55 7.89
C SER A 3 2.52 12.58 7.82
N GLY A 4 3.57 12.96 7.08
CA GLY A 4 4.79 12.17 6.98
C GLY A 4 4.68 10.92 6.09
N ALA A 5 3.48 10.55 5.62
CA ALA A 5 3.34 9.46 4.67
C ALA A 5 4.01 9.81 3.34
N TYR A 6 4.77 8.88 2.78
CA TYR A 6 5.42 8.99 1.48
C TYR A 6 4.73 8.08 0.48
N VAL A 7 4.18 8.65 -0.60
CA VAL A 7 3.47 7.92 -1.63
C VAL A 7 4.08 8.23 -2.99
N GLU A 8 4.54 7.19 -3.70
CA GLU A 8 5.21 7.32 -4.99
C GLU A 8 4.73 6.24 -5.98
N GLY A 9 4.47 6.64 -7.22
CA GLY A 9 4.17 5.71 -8.32
C GLY A 9 2.99 4.78 -8.05
N SER A 10 1.97 5.25 -7.31
CA SER A 10 0.87 4.42 -6.82
C SER A 10 -0.50 4.92 -7.29
N VAL A 11 -1.45 4.00 -7.45
CA VAL A 11 -2.85 4.28 -7.73
C VAL A 11 -3.64 4.10 -6.43
N ILE A 12 -4.36 5.15 -6.03
CA ILE A 12 -5.15 5.17 -4.79
C ILE A 12 -6.63 5.33 -5.14
N MET A 13 -7.42 4.30 -4.83
CA MET A 13 -8.86 4.32 -5.06
C MET A 13 -9.64 5.06 -3.96
N PRO A 14 -10.92 5.39 -4.17
CA PRO A 14 -11.74 6.07 -3.18
C PRO A 14 -11.84 5.33 -1.84
N GLY A 15 -11.81 6.09 -0.74
CA GLY A 15 -11.95 5.56 0.62
C GLY A 15 -10.67 4.97 1.22
N VAL A 16 -9.56 4.95 0.48
CA VAL A 16 -8.27 4.50 1.00
C VAL A 16 -7.75 5.44 2.09
N ARG A 17 -7.31 4.87 3.21
CA ARG A 17 -6.66 5.61 4.31
C ARG A 17 -5.20 5.19 4.39
N ILE A 18 -4.30 6.16 4.48
CA ILE A 18 -2.86 5.93 4.64
C ILE A 18 -2.42 6.67 5.88
N GLY A 19 -1.99 5.90 6.89
CA GLY A 19 -1.60 6.38 8.21
C GLY A 19 -0.29 7.15 8.19
N ARG A 20 0.00 7.78 9.34
CA ARG A 20 1.20 8.60 9.56
C ARG A 20 2.48 7.85 9.23
N ASN A 21 3.43 8.52 8.57
CA ASN A 21 4.76 7.98 8.23
C ASN A 21 4.76 6.67 7.39
N ALA A 22 3.61 6.24 6.86
CA ALA A 22 3.57 5.07 6.00
C ALA A 22 4.31 5.32 4.68
N ILE A 23 4.95 4.29 4.14
CA ILE A 23 5.64 4.34 2.85
C ILE A 23 4.89 3.45 1.87
N VAL A 24 4.38 4.04 0.78
CA VAL A 24 3.65 3.31 -0.26
C VAL A 24 4.29 3.59 -1.61
N ARG A 25 4.90 2.58 -2.20
CA ARG A 25 5.61 2.69 -3.47
C ARG A 25 5.07 1.66 -4.45
N ARG A 26 4.88 2.07 -5.72
CA ARG A 26 4.54 1.16 -6.82
C ARG A 26 3.36 0.24 -6.48
N ALA A 27 2.29 0.79 -5.88
CA ALA A 27 1.16 0.02 -5.38
C ALA A 27 -0.17 0.43 -6.02
N ILE A 28 -1.11 -0.52 -6.08
CA ILE A 28 -2.52 -0.28 -6.40
C ILE A 28 -3.32 -0.61 -5.14
N LEU A 29 -3.91 0.42 -4.53
CA LEU A 29 -4.76 0.30 -3.35
C LEU A 29 -6.22 0.43 -3.77
N ASP A 30 -6.97 -0.67 -3.71
CA ASP A 30 -8.40 -0.67 -4.05
C ASP A 30 -9.26 0.00 -2.96
N LYS A 31 -10.55 0.16 -3.22
CA LYS A 31 -11.48 0.94 -2.41
C LYS A 31 -11.45 0.50 -0.95
N ASN A 32 -11.46 1.49 -0.06
CA ASN A 32 -11.51 1.29 1.40
C ASN A 32 -10.31 0.51 1.99
N VAL A 33 -9.19 0.39 1.28
CA VAL A 33 -7.95 -0.14 1.88
C VAL A 33 -7.45 0.78 3.00
N VAL A 34 -6.94 0.20 4.07
CA VAL A 34 -6.32 0.93 5.18
C VAL A 34 -4.85 0.52 5.30
N ILE A 35 -3.96 1.49 5.17
CA ILE A 35 -2.53 1.34 5.45
C ILE A 35 -2.27 1.93 6.84
N PRO A 36 -1.82 1.13 7.83
CA PRO A 36 -1.51 1.61 9.18
C PRO A 36 -0.37 2.64 9.21
N GLU A 37 -0.17 3.24 10.37
CA GLU A 37 1.00 4.08 10.62
C GLU A 37 2.31 3.28 10.47
N ASN A 38 3.33 3.92 9.91
CA ASN A 38 4.67 3.36 9.67
C ASN A 38 4.72 2.10 8.77
N ALA A 39 3.59 1.64 8.24
CA ALA A 39 3.53 0.49 7.35
C ALA A 39 4.30 0.76 6.04
N GLN A 40 4.89 -0.28 5.47
CA GLN A 40 5.72 -0.21 4.27
C GLN A 40 5.15 -1.13 3.19
N ILE A 41 4.70 -0.55 2.08
CA ILE A 41 4.11 -1.25 0.93
C ILE A 41 4.94 -0.95 -0.30
N GLY A 42 5.39 -2.00 -1.00
CA GLY A 42 6.25 -1.87 -2.17
C GLY A 42 7.68 -1.43 -1.86
N VAL A 43 8.14 -1.70 -0.64
CA VAL A 43 9.52 -1.43 -0.19
C VAL A 43 10.36 -2.70 -0.24
N ASP A 44 9.85 -3.80 0.32
CA ASP A 44 10.43 -5.14 0.23
C ASP A 44 9.46 -6.06 -0.51
N LEU A 45 9.76 -6.31 -1.80
CA LEU A 45 8.88 -7.11 -2.64
C LEU A 45 8.81 -8.58 -2.23
N GLU A 46 9.84 -9.13 -1.59
CA GLU A 46 9.80 -10.51 -1.09
C GLU A 46 8.86 -10.60 0.11
N HIS A 47 8.93 -9.61 1.01
CA HIS A 47 7.99 -9.49 2.10
C HIS A 47 6.56 -9.26 1.61
N ASP A 48 6.37 -8.34 0.66
CA ASP A 48 5.06 -8.04 0.09
C ASP A 48 4.45 -9.25 -0.62
N ARG A 49 5.25 -10.07 -1.31
CA ARG A 49 4.79 -11.31 -1.95
C ARG A 49 4.23 -12.33 -0.97
N SER A 50 4.68 -12.32 0.27
CA SER A 50 4.16 -13.20 1.31
C SER A 50 2.77 -12.79 1.83
N ARG A 51 2.37 -11.53 1.61
CA ARG A 51 1.15 -10.92 2.17
C ARG A 51 0.12 -10.51 1.13
N TYR A 52 0.58 -10.07 -0.04
CA TYR A 52 -0.21 -9.39 -1.05
C TYR A 52 0.08 -9.93 -2.45
N THR A 53 -0.78 -9.58 -3.39
CA THR A 53 -0.54 -9.86 -4.80
C THR A 53 0.53 -8.91 -5.33
N VAL A 54 1.63 -9.46 -5.84
CA VAL A 54 2.70 -8.67 -6.47
C VAL A 54 2.87 -9.11 -7.92
N SER A 55 2.66 -8.17 -8.85
CA SER A 55 2.80 -8.45 -10.28
C SER A 55 4.25 -8.82 -10.65
N PRO A 56 4.48 -9.45 -11.82
CA PRO A 56 5.83 -9.70 -12.31
C PRO A 56 6.67 -8.43 -12.45
N GLY A 57 6.01 -7.29 -12.76
CA GLY A 57 6.67 -5.99 -12.85
C GLY A 57 6.98 -5.35 -11.49
N GLY A 58 6.61 -5.98 -10.37
CA GLY A 58 6.84 -5.45 -9.02
C GLY A 58 5.81 -4.41 -8.58
N ILE A 59 4.55 -4.53 -9.05
CA ILE A 59 3.43 -3.71 -8.57
C ILE A 59 2.70 -4.47 -7.47
N VAL A 60 2.61 -3.90 -6.27
CA VAL A 60 1.88 -4.48 -5.13
C VAL A 60 0.40 -4.11 -5.24
N VAL A 61 -0.50 -5.07 -5.04
CA VAL A 61 -1.94 -4.85 -5.14
C VAL A 61 -2.63 -5.27 -3.85
N LEU A 62 -3.31 -4.31 -3.22
CA LEU A 62 -4.20 -4.57 -2.08
C LEU A 62 -5.65 -4.45 -2.55
N GLY A 63 -6.40 -5.54 -2.39
CA GLY A 63 -7.81 -5.63 -2.76
C GLY A 63 -8.74 -4.84 -1.85
N LYS A 64 -9.98 -4.66 -2.31
CA LYS A 64 -11.01 -3.85 -1.64
C LYS A 64 -11.15 -4.19 -0.15
N GLY A 65 -11.09 -3.17 0.70
CA GLY A 65 -11.38 -3.27 2.14
C GLY A 65 -10.30 -3.97 2.98
N ILE A 66 -9.16 -4.32 2.40
CA ILE A 66 -8.04 -4.90 3.16
C ILE A 66 -7.45 -3.84 4.10
N THR A 67 -7.11 -4.25 5.32
CA THR A 67 -6.24 -3.48 6.20
C THR A 67 -4.87 -4.15 6.16
N ALA A 68 -3.85 -3.39 5.74
CA ALA A 68 -2.46 -3.85 5.78
C ALA A 68 -1.99 -4.00 7.22
N ASP A 69 -0.96 -4.80 7.41
CA ASP A 69 -0.30 -5.10 8.67
C ASP A 69 1.14 -4.55 8.72
#